data_AF-A0A938VYR3-F1
#
_entry.id   AF-A0A938VYR3-F1
#
_cell.length_a   1.000
_cell.length_b   1.000
_cell.length_c   1.000
_cell.angle_alpha   90.00
_cell.angle_beta   90.00
_cell.angle_gamma   90.00
#
_symmetry.space_group_name_H-M   'P 1'
#
loop_
_entity.id
_entity.type
_entity.pdbx_description
1 polymer ?
#
loop_
_entity_poly.entity_id
_entity_poly.type
_entity_poly.pdbx_seq_one_letter_code
_entity_poly.pdbx_strand_id
1 'polypeptide(L)' 'MTDLPTPVAELDERPFTELRQLTVVNDEQISTVNRLLAEGWRLVHIGQRPDATVYVLGHKEDRPKHRTGFLQAD' A
#
# COMPACT_ATOMS: atom_id res chain seq x y z
N MET A 1 5.00 -21.59 25.95
CA MET A 1 4.90 -21.34 24.50
C MET A 1 4.45 -19.90 24.35
N THR A 2 5.32 -19.02 23.84
CA THR A 2 5.00 -17.60 23.67
C THR A 2 4.16 -17.46 22.40
N ASP A 3 2.87 -17.20 22.59
CA ASP A 3 1.94 -16.87 21.51
C ASP A 3 2.32 -15.47 20.99
N LEU A 4 3.09 -15.44 19.89
CA LEU A 4 3.38 -14.19 19.19
C LEU A 4 2.12 -13.81 18.43
N PRO A 5 1.52 -12.63 18.67
CA PRO A 5 0.38 -12.20 17.89
C PRO A 5 0.83 -12.12 16.43
N THR A 6 0.23 -12.94 15.58
CA THR A 6 0.45 -12.83 14.14
C THR A 6 -0.05 -11.45 13.75
N PRO A 7 0.79 -10.56 13.20
CA PRO A 7 0.34 -9.25 12.78
C PRO A 7 -0.65 -9.46 11.64
N VAL A 8 -1.93 -9.48 11.97
CA VAL A 8 -3.00 -9.45 10.99
C VAL A 8 -2.97 -8.02 10.46
N ALA A 9 -2.29 -7.83 9.33
CA ALA A 9 -2.44 -6.60 8.57
C ALA A 9 -3.94 -6.46 8.30
N GLU A 10 -4.58 -5.47 8.93
CA GLU A 10 -5.94 -5.09 8.62
C GLU A 10 -5.97 -4.86 7.10
N LEU A 11 -6.59 -5.79 6.38
CA LEU A 11 -6.86 -5.68 4.95
C LEU A 11 -7.81 -4.51 4.81
N ASP A 12 -7.25 -3.32 4.78
CA ASP A 12 -7.95 -2.05 4.72
C ASP A 12 -8.90 -2.13 3.51
N GLU A 13 -10.17 -2.41 3.78
CA GLU A 13 -11.20 -2.93 2.85
C GLU A 13 -11.50 -1.97 1.70
N ARG A 14 -10.91 -0.77 1.71
CA ARG A 14 -10.99 0.14 0.58
C ARG A 14 -10.13 -0.40 -0.58
N PRO A 15 -10.69 -0.52 -1.79
CA PRO A 15 -9.90 -0.90 -2.95
C PRO A 15 -8.81 0.14 -3.20
N PHE A 16 -7.59 -0.34 -3.47
CA PHE A 16 -6.51 0.51 -3.97
C PHE A 16 -6.94 1.10 -5.31
N THR A 17 -6.74 2.42 -5.49
CA THR A 17 -7.08 3.11 -6.75
C THR A 17 -6.03 2.85 -7.81
N GLU A 18 -4.78 2.61 -7.40
CA GLU A 18 -3.68 2.27 -8.29
C GLU A 18 -2.84 1.15 -7.67
N LEU A 19 -2.33 0.26 -8.52
CA LEU A 19 -1.40 -0.81 -8.15
C LEU A 19 -0.12 -0.68 -8.95
N ARG A 20 1.02 -0.89 -8.29
CA ARG A 20 2.34 -0.83 -8.90
C ARG A 20 3.20 -2.00 -8.46
N GLN A 21 3.73 -2.73 -9.43
CA GLN A 21 4.61 -3.87 -9.20
C GLN A 21 6.06 -3.45 -9.41
N LEU A 22 6.93 -3.77 -8.45
CA LEU A 22 8.36 -3.51 -8.49
C LEU A 22 9.10 -4.82 -8.30
N THR A 23 9.99 -5.14 -9.23
CA THR A 23 10.89 -6.28 -9.07
C THR A 23 12.21 -5.75 -8.55
N VAL A 24 12.61 -6.21 -7.37
CA VAL A 24 13.82 -5.81 -6.67
C VAL A 24 14.81 -6.97 -6.76
N VAL A 25 15.89 -6.74 -7.49
CA VAL A 25 16.96 -7.72 -7.74
C VAL A 25 18.17 -7.47 -6.82
N ASN A 26 18.32 -6.23 -6.33
CA ASN A 26 19.41 -5.79 -5.48
C ASN A 26 18.96 -4.63 -4.55
N ASP A 27 19.78 -4.33 -3.53
CA ASP A 27 19.47 -3.32 -2.51
C ASP A 27 19.29 -1.90 -3.07
N GLU A 28 19.91 -1.57 -4.20
CA GLU A 28 19.75 -0.26 -4.84
C GLU A 28 18.28 0.00 -5.22
N GLN A 29 17.55 -1.04 -5.61
CA GLN A 29 16.15 -0.96 -5.99
C GLN A 29 15.19 -0.87 -4.79
N ILE A 30 15.65 -1.23 -3.58
CA ILE A 30 14.88 -1.05 -2.35
C ILE A 30 14.59 0.44 -2.09
N SER A 31 15.51 1.32 -2.50
CA SER A 31 15.33 2.78 -2.38
C SER A 31 14.08 3.28 -3.11
N THR A 32 13.73 2.66 -4.25
CA THR A 32 12.51 3.00 -5.00
C THR A 32 11.26 2.54 -4.25
N VAL A 33 11.28 1.34 -3.66
CA VAL A 33 10.18 0.84 -2.82
C VAL A 33 9.97 1.78 -1.63
N ASN A 34 11.05 2.11 -0.91
CA ASN A 34 11.00 3.00 0.24
C ASN A 34 10.47 4.40 -0.11
N ARG A 35 10.86 4.94 -1.27
CA ARG A 35 10.34 6.22 -1.75
C ARG A 35 8.83 6.16 -1.96
N LEU A 36 8.34 5.13 -2.63
CA LEU A 36 6.90 4.97 -2.87
C LEU A 36 6.13 4.81 -1.55
N LEU A 37 6.67 4.04 -0.60
CA LEU A 37 6.09 3.94 0.74
C LEU A 37 6.03 5.32 1.45
N ALA A 38 7.06 6.15 1.29
CA ALA A 38 7.08 7.52 1.81
C ALA A 38 6.10 8.46 1.09
N GLU A 39 5.84 8.24 -0.20
CA GLU A 39 4.83 8.96 -0.99
C GLU A 39 3.38 8.57 -0.66
N GLY A 40 3.18 7.65 0.30
CA GLY A 40 1.85 7.22 0.75
C GLY A 40 1.35 5.94 0.11
N TRP A 41 2.17 5.26 -0.70
CA TRP A 41 1.87 3.92 -1.16
C TRP A 41 1.90 2.93 0.02
N ARG A 42 1.06 1.90 -0.07
CA ARG A 42 0.98 0.83 0.92
C ARG A 42 1.41 -0.48 0.31
N LEU A 43 2.13 -1.29 1.08
CA LEU A 43 2.49 -2.64 0.68
C LEU A 43 1.24 -3.53 0.67
N VAL A 44 0.95 -4.15 -0.47
CA VAL A 44 -0.20 -5.05 -0.67
C VAL A 44 0.24 -6.50 -0.64
N HIS A 45 1.34 -6.80 -1.33
CA HIS A 45 1.85 -8.16 -1.44
C HIS A 45 3.35 -8.19 -1.68
N ILE A 46 4.01 -9.24 -1.20
CA ILE A 46 5.40 -9.56 -1.52
C ILE A 46 5.44 -10.98 -2.09
N GLY A 47 5.92 -11.10 -3.32
CA GLY A 47 6.25 -12.38 -3.94
C GLY A 47 7.76 -12.61 -3.96
N GLN A 48 8.18 -13.86 -3.92
CA GLN A 48 9.58 -14.23 -4.14
C GLN A 48 9.73 -14.99 -5.45
N ARG A 49 10.78 -14.65 -6.19
CA ARG A 49 11.27 -15.37 -7.37
C ARG A 49 12.70 -15.83 -7.10
N PRO A 50 13.20 -16.85 -7.82
CA PRO A 50 14.58 -17.34 -7.64
C PRO A 50 15.63 -16.25 -7.88
N ASP A 51 15.31 -15.26 -8.70
CA ASP A 51 16.19 -14.18 -9.14
C ASP A 51 15.88 -12.82 -8.48
N ALA A 52 14.73 -12.65 -7.83
CA ALA A 52 14.29 -11.34 -7.35
C ALA A 52 13.15 -11.39 -6.32
N THR A 53 12.94 -10.30 -5.59
CA THR A 53 11.75 -10.08 -4.77
C THR A 53 10.78 -9.16 -5.49
N VAL A 54 9.50 -9.51 -5.57
CA VAL A 54 8.47 -8.71 -6.22
C VAL A 54 7.62 -8.04 -5.15
N TYR A 55 7.63 -6.71 -5.11
CA TYR A 55 6.79 -5.90 -4.26
C TYR A 55 5.59 -5.38 -5.05
N VAL A 56 4.39 -5.61 -4.54
CA VAL A 56 3.15 -5.02 -5.05
C VAL A 56 2.72 -3.94 -4.07
N LEU A 57 2.75 -2.70 -4.54
CA LEU A 57 2.32 -1.52 -3.80
C LEU A 57 0.97 -1.05 -4.32
N GLY A 58 0.12 -0.56 -3.43
CA GLY A 58 -1.17 0.00 -3.73
C GLY A 58 -1.25 1.42 -3.22
N HIS A 59 -1.69 2.33 -4.07
CA HIS A 59 -1.99 3.71 -3.68
C HIS A 59 -3.49 3.83 -3.45
N LYS A 60 -3.85 4.52 -2.36
CA LYS A 60 -5.22 4.98 -2.14
C LYS A 60 -5.19 6.46 -2.36
N GLU A 61 -5.74 6.91 -3.49
CA GLU A 61 -6.09 8.32 -3.60
C GLU A 61 -7.11 8.58 -2.49
N ASP A 62 -6.72 9.39 -1.50
CA ASP A 62 -7.65 9.92 -0.52
C ASP A 62 -8.52 10.90 -1.30
N ARG A 63 -9.49 10.38 -2.05
CA ARG A 63 -10.49 11.19 -2.70
C ARG A 63 -11.09 11.97 -1.54
N PRO A 64 -10.87 13.30 -1.42
CA PRO A 64 -11.43 14.04 -0.33
C PRO A 64 -12.92 13.74 -0.41
N LYS A 65 -13.49 13.20 0.68
CA LYS A 65 -14.93 13.04 0.79
C LYS A 65 -15.47 14.42 0.47
N HIS A 66 -15.95 14.61 -0.77
CA HIS A 66 -16.72 15.77 -1.16
C HIS A 66 -17.92 15.71 -0.24
N ARG A 67 -17.84 16.42 0.89
CA ARG A 67 -18.98 16.75 1.71
C ARG A 67 -19.83 17.63 0.79
N THR A 68 -20.66 16.97 0.00
CA THR A 68 -21.62 17.60 -0.89
C THR A 68 -22.48 18.46 0.02
N GLY A 69 -22.38 19.76 -0.17
CA GLY A 69 -23.14 20.72 0.61
C GLY A 69 -24.63 20.51 0.37
N PHE A 70 -25.37 20.36 1.46
CA PHE A 70 -26.77 20.77 1.55
C PHE A 70 -27.00 21.23 3.00
N LEU A 71 -26.52 22.44 3.32
CA LEU A 71 -27.16 23.27 4.34
C LEU A 71 -27.79 24.43 3.59
N GLN A 72 -28.96 24.17 3.01
CA GLN A 72 -29.99 25.19 2.95
C GLN A 72 -30.89 24.88 4.14
N ALA A 73 -30.67 25.60 5.24
CA ALA A 73 -31.64 25.71 6.31
C ALA A 73 -32.13 27.16 6.25
N ASP A 74 -33.37 27.29 5.77
CA ASP A 74 -34.22 28.45 5.98
C ASP A 74 -34.34 28.79 7.47
#